data_AF-A0A5R9B8B3-F1
#
_entry.id   AF-A0A5R9B8B3-F1
#
_cell.length_a   1.000
_cell.length_b   1.000
_cell.length_c   1.000
_cell.angle_alpha   90.00
_cell.angle_beta   90.00
_cell.angle_gamma   90.00
#
_symmetry.space_group_name_H-M   'P 1'
#
loop_
_entity.id
_entity.type
_entity.pdbx_description
1 polymer ?
#
loop_
_entity_poly.entity_id
_entity_poly.type
_entity_poly.pdbx_seq_one_letter_code
_entity_poly.pdbx_strand_id
1 'polypeptide(L)'
;MSKDVDAIQFRNDEGEYVYAKSHLDAIDGMEEYTESLTWSIQFMGDYIYDSGWIPFDYNAGTGVKVNTRYTGTGFECAIRDTTLNPVKFGNGNYQVTKMIRINAENFSSGMQLFQLPIGFVSKPVRFQMSGNGHRLPYTLEILTDGKVMVFVHPSEQSYSDASNWIYGQYTWIE
;
A
#
# COMPACT_ATOMS: atom_id res chain seq x y z
N MET A 1 -50.02 13.56 -21.16
CA MET A 1 -50.32 12.47 -22.09
C MET A 1 -49.76 11.18 -21.49
N SER A 2 -50.63 10.37 -20.88
CA SER A 2 -50.28 9.00 -20.47
C SER A 2 -50.23 8.15 -21.74
N LYS A 3 -49.15 7.40 -21.95
CA LYS A 3 -49.13 6.37 -22.99
C LYS A 3 -49.74 5.12 -22.37
N ASP A 4 -50.91 4.72 -22.84
CA ASP A 4 -51.47 3.41 -22.51
C ASP A 4 -50.54 2.34 -23.11
N VAL A 5 -50.00 1.49 -22.24
CA VAL A 5 -49.20 0.34 -22.63
C VAL A 5 -50.13 -0.85 -22.63
N ASP A 6 -50.61 -1.25 -23.81
CA ASP A 6 -51.36 -2.50 -23.97
C ASP A 6 -50.41 -3.68 -23.83
N ALA A 7 -50.41 -4.33 -22.67
CA ALA A 7 -49.69 -5.57 -22.44
C ALA A 7 -50.55 -6.75 -22.94
N ILE A 8 -50.27 -7.24 -24.15
CA ILE A 8 -50.90 -8.46 -24.68
C ILE A 8 -50.25 -9.66 -23.99
N GLN A 9 -50.98 -10.32 -23.10
CA GLN A 9 -50.57 -11.59 -22.49
C GLN A 9 -51.01 -12.77 -23.36
N PHE A 10 -50.05 -13.57 -23.82
CA PHE A 10 -50.31 -14.76 -24.60
C PHE A 10 -50.67 -15.93 -23.68
N ARG A 11 -51.62 -16.78 -24.11
CA ARG A 11 -52.00 -18.01 -23.41
C ARG A 11 -51.85 -19.20 -24.35
N ASN A 12 -51.42 -20.35 -23.83
CA ASN A 12 -51.42 -21.60 -24.59
C ASN A 12 -52.84 -22.20 -24.66
N ASP A 13 -52.98 -23.30 -25.40
CA ASP A 13 -54.26 -24.02 -25.59
C ASP A 13 -54.82 -24.61 -24.28
N GLU A 14 -54.01 -24.65 -23.23
CA GLU A 14 -54.36 -25.10 -21.88
C GLU A 14 -54.75 -23.93 -20.95
N GLY A 15 -54.74 -22.70 -21.47
CA GLY A 15 -55.12 -21.48 -20.77
C GLY A 15 -54.05 -20.91 -19.84
N GLU A 16 -52.86 -21.51 -19.82
CA GLU A 16 -51.71 -21.06 -19.05
C GLU A 16 -51.05 -19.86 -19.71
N TYR A 17 -50.53 -18.94 -18.89
CA TYR A 17 -49.80 -17.78 -19.37
C TYR A 17 -48.48 -18.23 -20.00
N VAL A 18 -48.28 -17.87 -21.27
CA VAL A 18 -47.02 -18.11 -21.98
C VAL A 18 -46.33 -16.78 -22.26
N TYR A 19 -45.07 -16.70 -21.87
CA TYR A 19 -44.21 -15.57 -22.20
C TYR A 19 -43.60 -15.82 -23.57
N ALA A 20 -43.53 -14.79 -24.42
CA ALA A 20 -42.82 -14.90 -25.69
C ALA A 20 -41.37 -15.31 -25.41
N LYS A 21 -40.83 -16.27 -26.16
CA LYS A 21 -39.47 -16.80 -25.97
C LYS A 21 -38.40 -15.71 -25.86
N SER A 22 -38.57 -14.62 -26.61
CA SER A 22 -37.68 -13.44 -26.55
C SER A 22 -37.65 -12.73 -25.18
N HIS A 23 -38.70 -12.83 -24.37
CA HIS A 23 -38.73 -12.30 -23.00
C HIS A 23 -37.99 -13.21 -22.03
N LEU A 24 -38.07 -14.54 -22.20
CA LEU A 24 -37.30 -15.50 -21.41
C LEU A 24 -35.80 -15.37 -21.72
N ASP A 25 -35.43 -15.33 -23.01
CA ASP A 25 -34.04 -15.13 -23.44
C ASP A 25 -33.47 -13.78 -22.94
N ALA A 26 -34.30 -12.73 -22.84
CA ALA A 26 -33.89 -11.43 -22.31
C ALA A 26 -33.73 -11.42 -20.78
N ILE A 27 -34.50 -12.22 -20.05
CA ILE A 27 -34.38 -12.38 -18.59
C ILE A 27 -33.13 -13.20 -18.27
N ASP A 28 -32.93 -14.35 -18.93
CA ASP A 28 -31.72 -15.17 -18.81
C ASP A 28 -30.46 -14.36 -19.16
N GLY A 29 -30.51 -13.59 -20.25
CA GLY A 29 -29.41 -12.71 -20.64
C GLY A 29 -29.13 -11.60 -19.62
N MET A 30 -30.14 -11.12 -18.89
CA MET A 30 -29.92 -10.15 -17.80
C MET A 30 -29.33 -10.82 -16.55
N GLU A 31 -29.75 -12.03 -16.20
CA GLU A 31 -29.17 -12.79 -15.07
C GLU A 31 -27.68 -13.06 -15.31
N GLU A 32 -27.33 -13.56 -16.49
CA GLU A 32 -25.92 -13.83 -16.88
C GLU A 32 -25.07 -12.54 -16.87
N TYR A 33 -25.64 -11.41 -17.31
CA TYR A 33 -24.99 -10.09 -17.18
C TYR A 33 -24.81 -9.66 -15.73
N THR A 34 -25.82 -9.83 -14.86
CA THR A 34 -25.73 -9.45 -13.45
C THR A 34 -24.75 -10.32 -12.68
N GLU A 35 -24.67 -11.62 -12.98
CA GLU A 35 -23.68 -12.50 -12.38
C GLU A 35 -22.27 -12.17 -12.86
N SER A 36 -22.09 -11.89 -14.15
CA SER A 36 -20.82 -11.42 -14.72
C SER A 36 -20.35 -10.10 -14.10
N LEU A 37 -21.26 -9.14 -13.92
CA LEU A 37 -21.01 -7.87 -13.23
C LEU A 37 -20.67 -8.09 -11.75
N THR A 38 -21.39 -8.98 -11.06
CA THR A 38 -21.15 -9.29 -9.64
C THR A 38 -19.78 -9.95 -9.46
N TRP A 39 -19.43 -10.92 -10.31
CA TRP A 39 -18.10 -11.52 -10.34
C TRP A 39 -17.00 -10.50 -10.65
N SER A 40 -17.24 -9.60 -11.60
CA SER A 40 -16.30 -8.53 -11.94
C SER A 40 -16.11 -7.56 -10.77
N ILE A 41 -17.18 -7.20 -10.06
CA ILE A 41 -17.14 -6.32 -8.88
C ILE A 41 -16.45 -7.03 -7.70
N GLN A 42 -16.72 -8.32 -7.48
CA GLN A 42 -16.08 -9.12 -6.43
C GLN A 42 -14.57 -9.26 -6.70
N PHE A 43 -14.18 -9.57 -7.94
CA PHE A 43 -12.79 -9.68 -8.36
C PHE A 43 -12.04 -8.34 -8.30
N MET A 44 -12.72 -7.23 -8.60
CA MET A 44 -12.15 -5.88 -8.44
C MET A 44 -12.06 -5.43 -6.98
N GLY A 45 -12.99 -5.85 -6.12
CA GLY A 45 -13.02 -5.51 -4.70
C GLY A 45 -11.86 -6.11 -3.89
N ASP A 46 -11.36 -7.28 -4.29
CA ASP A 46 -10.25 -8.00 -3.64
C ASP A 46 -8.87 -7.73 -4.27
N TYR A 47 -8.74 -6.67 -5.09
CA TYR A 47 -7.48 -6.36 -5.74
C TYR A 47 -6.47 -5.70 -4.78
N ILE A 48 -5.25 -6.23 -4.74
CA ILE A 48 -4.11 -5.63 -4.05
C ILE A 48 -3.20 -4.99 -5.09
N TYR A 49 -3.06 -3.66 -5.06
CA TYR A 49 -1.97 -3.01 -5.78
C TYR A 49 -0.70 -3.08 -4.93
N ASP A 50 0.41 -3.49 -5.52
CA ASP A 50 1.71 -3.62 -4.85
C ASP A 50 2.79 -2.95 -5.70
N SER A 51 3.43 -1.93 -5.14
CA SER A 51 4.51 -1.21 -5.83
C SER A 51 5.77 -2.06 -6.05
N GLY A 52 5.90 -3.18 -5.33
CA GLY A 52 7.18 -3.85 -5.14
C GLY A 52 8.15 -2.99 -4.31
N TRP A 53 9.39 -3.47 -4.16
CA TRP A 53 10.44 -2.73 -3.47
C TRP A 53 11.10 -1.75 -4.43
N ILE A 54 10.93 -0.46 -4.17
CA ILE A 54 11.48 0.63 -4.96
C ILE A 54 12.66 1.24 -4.18
N PRO A 55 13.88 1.25 -4.75
CA PRO A 55 15.03 1.91 -4.12
C PRO A 55 14.81 3.42 -4.06
N PHE A 56 15.42 4.08 -3.08
CA PHE A 56 15.36 5.54 -2.93
C PHE A 56 16.75 6.13 -2.71
N ASP A 57 16.87 7.42 -3.02
CA ASP A 57 18.15 8.13 -2.94
C ASP A 57 18.60 8.28 -1.48
N TYR A 58 19.89 7.97 -1.28
CA TYR A 58 20.61 8.29 -0.06
C TYR A 58 21.28 9.65 -0.21
N ASN A 59 21.41 10.38 0.89
CA ASN A 59 22.03 11.69 0.85
C ASN A 59 23.56 11.55 0.70
N ALA A 60 24.03 11.41 -0.54
CA ALA A 60 25.42 11.07 -0.88
C ALA A 60 26.48 12.06 -0.32
N GLY A 61 26.08 13.22 0.20
CA GLY A 61 26.95 14.21 0.83
C GLY A 61 27.18 14.04 2.34
N THR A 62 26.49 13.13 3.03
CA THR A 62 26.54 13.04 4.50
C THR A 62 27.58 12.05 5.04
N GLY A 63 28.21 11.26 4.17
CA GLY A 63 29.14 10.20 4.58
C GLY A 63 28.46 8.94 5.13
N VAL A 64 27.13 8.89 5.15
CA VAL A 64 26.35 7.69 5.47
C VAL A 64 26.66 6.60 4.45
N LYS A 65 26.92 5.39 4.92
CA LYS A 65 27.09 4.21 4.06
C LYS A 65 25.79 3.42 4.06
N VAL A 66 25.37 2.99 2.88
CA VAL A 66 24.12 2.24 2.69
C VAL A 66 24.39 0.88 2.08
N ASN A 67 23.49 -0.08 2.36
CA ASN A 67 23.52 -1.42 1.78
C ASN A 67 24.83 -2.20 2.05
N THR A 68 25.55 -1.88 3.13
CA THR A 68 26.83 -2.53 3.45
C THR A 68 26.66 -3.77 4.32
N ARG A 69 25.60 -3.83 5.12
CA ARG A 69 25.34 -4.98 6.01
C ARG A 69 24.66 -6.10 5.25
N TYR A 70 25.10 -7.34 5.53
CA TYR A 70 24.57 -8.56 4.91
C TYR A 70 24.59 -8.51 3.38
N THR A 71 25.64 -7.95 2.79
CA THR A 71 25.80 -7.86 1.34
C THR A 71 25.67 -9.26 0.70
N GLY A 72 24.77 -9.41 -0.27
CA GLY A 72 24.51 -10.67 -0.99
C GLY A 72 23.51 -11.63 -0.33
N THR A 73 23.12 -11.41 0.93
CA THR A 73 22.15 -12.27 1.64
C THR A 73 21.04 -11.50 2.34
N GLY A 74 21.21 -10.19 2.52
CA GLY A 74 20.25 -9.29 3.14
C GLY A 74 19.44 -8.48 2.13
N PHE A 75 18.83 -7.41 2.62
CA PHE A 75 18.10 -6.47 1.80
C PHE A 75 18.81 -5.11 1.70
N GLU A 76 18.48 -4.41 0.61
CA GLU A 76 18.85 -3.02 0.38
C GLU A 76 17.78 -2.05 0.88
N CYS A 77 18.15 -0.79 1.04
CA CYS A 77 17.24 0.32 1.32
C CYS A 77 16.21 0.44 0.21
N ALA A 78 14.93 0.31 0.55
CA ALA A 78 13.82 0.42 -0.39
C ALA A 78 12.52 0.73 0.34
N ILE A 79 11.59 1.37 -0.35
CA ILE A 79 10.21 1.57 0.09
C ILE A 79 9.26 0.66 -0.69
N ARG A 80 8.11 0.38 -0.10
CA ARG A 80 7.03 -0.36 -0.76
C ARG A 80 5.71 0.12 -0.20
N ASP A 81 4.69 0.20 -1.03
CA ASP A 81 3.33 0.32 -0.56
C ASP A 81 2.42 -0.71 -1.23
N THR A 82 1.40 -1.11 -0.46
CA THR A 82 0.35 -1.99 -0.94
C THR A 82 -0.99 -1.33 -0.63
N THR A 83 -1.82 -1.18 -1.66
CA THR A 83 -3.15 -0.61 -1.55
C THR A 83 -4.18 -1.70 -1.70
N LEU A 84 -5.00 -1.88 -0.66
CA LEU A 84 -6.17 -2.76 -0.71
C LEU A 84 -7.33 -2.00 -1.36
N ASN A 85 -7.99 -2.62 -2.33
CA ASN A 85 -9.13 -2.06 -3.06
C ASN A 85 -8.82 -0.70 -3.72
N PRO A 86 -7.87 -0.63 -4.68
CA PRO A 86 -7.45 0.63 -5.31
C PRO A 86 -8.53 1.27 -6.19
N VAL A 87 -9.55 0.51 -6.58
CA VAL A 87 -10.72 1.03 -7.31
C VAL A 87 -11.77 1.40 -6.25
N LYS A 88 -12.28 2.65 -6.24
CA LYS A 88 -13.24 3.15 -5.23
C LYS A 88 -14.60 2.46 -5.34
N PHE A 89 -14.70 1.17 -5.04
CA PHE A 89 -15.97 0.50 -4.85
C PHE A 89 -16.38 0.62 -3.38
N GLY A 90 -17.49 1.32 -3.11
CA GLY A 90 -18.03 1.51 -1.76
C GLY A 90 -17.53 2.76 -1.03
N ASN A 91 -17.19 2.63 0.26
CA ASN A 91 -17.03 3.74 1.22
C ASN A 91 -15.80 4.67 1.00
N GLY A 92 -15.17 4.63 -0.19
CA GLY A 92 -14.15 5.57 -0.63
C GLY A 92 -12.81 5.57 0.13
N ASN A 93 -12.66 4.72 1.14
CA ASN A 93 -11.45 4.63 1.97
C ASN A 93 -10.49 3.59 1.39
N TYR A 94 -9.25 4.03 1.14
CA TYR A 94 -8.14 3.14 0.84
C TYR A 94 -7.43 2.80 2.14
N GLN A 95 -7.09 1.52 2.33
CA GLN A 95 -6.09 1.15 3.32
C GLN A 95 -4.76 1.00 2.60
N VAL A 96 -3.83 1.90 2.88
CA VAL A 96 -2.49 1.85 2.28
C VAL A 96 -1.52 1.34 3.33
N THR A 97 -1.01 0.13 3.13
CA THR A 97 0.10 -0.36 3.96
C THR A 97 1.40 0.12 3.34
N LYS A 98 2.18 0.89 4.09
CA LYS A 98 3.49 1.40 3.66
C LYS A 98 4.60 0.71 4.42
N MET A 99 5.72 0.53 3.75
CA MET A 99 6.86 -0.23 4.25
C MET A 99 8.16 0.47 3.86
N ILE A 100 9.15 0.36 4.73
CA ILE A 100 10.51 0.84 4.49
C ILE A 100 11.51 -0.20 4.97
N ARG A 101 12.55 -0.42 4.18
CA ARG A 101 13.77 -1.15 4.53
C ARG A 101 14.91 -0.18 4.70
N ILE A 102 15.67 -0.34 5.77
CA ILE A 102 16.81 0.51 6.10
C ILE A 102 18.01 -0.38 6.38
N ASN A 103 19.10 -0.12 5.64
CA ASN A 103 20.41 -0.73 5.79
C ASN A 103 21.44 0.40 5.69
N ALA A 104 21.76 1.03 6.82
CA ALA A 104 22.64 2.20 6.85
C ALA A 104 23.55 2.22 8.07
N GLU A 105 24.73 2.82 7.91
CA GLU A 105 25.73 2.99 8.96
C GLU A 105 26.45 4.33 8.82
N ASN A 106 27.21 4.70 9.85
CA ASN A 106 27.98 5.94 9.92
C ASN A 106 27.09 7.20 9.90
N PHE A 107 26.25 7.35 10.91
CA PHE A 107 25.36 8.49 11.07
C PHE A 107 25.41 9.05 12.49
N SER A 108 25.12 10.35 12.62
CA SER A 108 25.01 11.04 13.91
C SER A 108 23.55 11.28 14.29
N SER A 109 23.29 11.59 15.56
CA SER A 109 21.95 12.00 16.00
C SER A 109 21.52 13.31 15.31
N GLY A 110 20.26 13.40 14.89
CA GLY A 110 19.69 14.57 14.19
C GLY A 110 20.03 14.65 12.71
N MET A 111 20.73 13.66 12.14
CA MET A 111 21.10 13.64 10.72
C MET A 111 19.93 13.22 9.82
N GLN A 112 19.86 13.79 8.61
CA GLN A 112 19.04 13.24 7.53
C GLN A 112 19.77 12.07 6.86
N LEU A 113 19.19 10.87 6.93
CA LEU A 113 19.73 9.67 6.29
C LEU A 113 19.39 9.62 4.79
N PHE A 114 18.11 9.87 4.47
CA PHE A 114 17.57 9.61 3.14
C PHE A 114 16.59 10.69 2.70
N GLN A 115 16.29 10.70 1.40
CA GLN A 115 15.22 11.48 0.81
C GLN A 115 14.27 10.54 0.08
N LEU A 116 13.08 10.33 0.64
CA LEU A 116 12.00 9.60 -0.01
C LEU A 116 11.30 10.51 -1.04
N PRO A 117 10.54 9.93 -1.99
CA PRO A 117 9.65 10.69 -2.83
C PRO A 117 8.70 11.58 -2.01
N ILE A 118 8.57 12.84 -2.40
CA ILE A 118 7.66 13.78 -1.74
C ILE A 118 6.23 13.25 -1.82
N GLY A 119 5.51 13.28 -0.70
CA GLY A 119 4.16 12.73 -0.61
C GLY A 119 4.09 11.23 -0.37
N PHE A 120 5.22 10.54 -0.18
CA PHE A 120 5.20 9.11 0.17
C PHE A 120 4.51 8.86 1.52
N VAL A 121 4.64 9.77 2.49
CA VAL A 121 3.85 9.77 3.74
C VAL A 121 2.92 10.97 3.78
N SER A 122 1.69 10.76 4.25
CA SER A 122 0.69 11.83 4.40
C SER A 122 0.82 12.60 5.73
N LYS A 123 1.41 11.96 6.75
CA LYS A 123 1.67 12.53 8.09
C LYS A 123 3.07 12.13 8.54
N PRO A 124 3.71 12.88 9.45
CA PRO A 124 4.98 12.44 10.02
C PRO A 124 4.83 11.08 10.70
N VAL A 125 5.75 10.15 10.38
CA VAL A 125 5.76 8.79 10.95
C VAL A 125 7.01 8.63 11.79
N ARG A 126 6.85 8.24 13.05
CA ARG A 126 7.95 8.02 13.97
C ARG A 126 7.95 6.58 14.48
N PHE A 127 9.11 5.94 14.42
CA PHE A 127 9.26 4.54 14.82
C PHE A 127 10.68 4.26 15.31
N GLN A 128 10.86 3.11 15.93
CA GLN A 128 12.15 2.66 16.43
C GLN A 128 12.71 1.55 15.54
N MET A 129 14.02 1.59 15.31
CA MET A 129 14.75 0.50 14.69
C MET A 129 16.04 0.24 15.45
N SER A 130 16.42 -1.03 15.49
CA SER A 130 17.66 -1.47 16.13
C SER A 130 18.71 -1.75 15.07
N GLY A 131 19.97 -1.68 15.50
CA GLY A 131 21.09 -2.28 14.77
C GLY A 131 21.86 -3.18 15.70
N ASN A 132 22.85 -2.62 16.39
CA ASN A 132 23.62 -3.34 17.39
C ASN A 132 22.71 -3.85 18.52
N GLY A 133 22.64 -5.17 18.72
CA GLY A 133 21.81 -5.81 19.74
C GLY A 133 22.16 -5.46 21.20
N HIS A 134 23.30 -4.80 21.43
CA HIS A 134 23.71 -4.33 22.76
C HIS A 134 23.42 -2.85 23.01
N ARG A 135 22.86 -2.12 22.03
CA ARG A 135 22.56 -0.68 22.13
C ARG A 135 21.07 -0.44 22.15
N LEU A 136 20.66 0.69 22.72
CA LEU A 136 19.27 1.12 22.65
C LEU A 136 18.84 1.37 21.18
N PRO A 137 17.56 1.15 20.84
CA PRO A 137 17.06 1.43 19.50
C PRO A 137 17.22 2.90 19.10
N TYR A 138 17.43 3.12 17.81
CA TYR A 138 17.41 4.44 17.20
C TYR A 138 15.96 4.84 16.91
N THR A 139 15.64 6.12 17.10
CA THR A 139 14.35 6.66 16.66
C THR A 139 14.51 7.22 15.27
N LEU A 140 13.64 6.82 14.36
CA LEU A 140 13.53 7.39 13.02
C LEU A 140 12.25 8.18 12.89
N GLU A 141 12.32 9.24 12.11
CA GLU A 141 11.18 10.08 11.75
C GLU A 141 11.18 10.33 10.26
N ILE A 142 10.07 9.99 9.60
CA ILE A 142 9.81 10.33 8.20
C ILE A 142 8.91 11.56 8.21
N LEU A 143 9.41 12.66 7.64
CA LEU A 143 8.67 13.91 7.48
C LEU A 143 7.85 13.89 6.18
N THR A 144 6.82 14.74 6.10
CA THR A 144 5.93 14.83 4.91
C THR A 144 6.63 15.34 3.65
N ASP A 145 7.78 16.01 3.80
CA ASP A 145 8.66 16.38 2.70
C ASP A 145 9.59 15.23 2.25
N GLY A 146 9.40 14.03 2.79
CA GLY A 146 10.15 12.82 2.45
C GLY A 146 11.49 12.66 3.17
N LYS A 147 11.89 13.60 4.03
CA LYS A 147 13.14 13.46 4.79
C LYS A 147 13.02 12.35 5.83
N VAL A 148 14.03 11.48 5.88
CA VAL A 148 14.18 10.48 6.94
C VAL A 148 15.26 10.93 7.90
N MET A 149 14.86 11.29 9.11
CA MET A 149 15.72 11.73 10.20
C MET A 149 16.02 10.59 11.15
N VAL A 150 17.23 10.57 11.71
CA VAL A 150 17.63 9.59 12.74
C VAL A 150 18.02 10.27 14.04
N PHE A 151 17.66 9.66 15.16
CA PHE A 151 17.97 10.13 16.49
C PHE A 151 18.54 8.98 17.32
N VAL A 152 19.72 9.21 17.88
CA VAL A 152 20.41 8.30 18.80
C VAL A 152 20.00 8.67 20.22
N HIS A 153 19.65 7.69 21.05
CA HIS A 153 19.28 7.94 22.45
C HIS A 153 20.40 8.73 23.16
N PRO A 154 20.10 9.74 24.00
CA PRO A 154 21.14 10.57 24.62
C PRO A 154 22.24 9.81 25.35
N SER A 155 21.91 8.69 26.02
CA SER A 155 22.91 7.84 26.70
C SER A 155 23.86 7.09 25.76
N GLU A 156 23.53 7.02 24.48
CA GLU A 156 24.26 6.29 23.44
C GLU A 156 25.06 7.25 22.53
N GLN A 157 24.99 8.57 22.74
CA GLN A 157 25.64 9.56 21.88
C GLN A 157 27.14 9.73 22.15
N SER A 158 27.67 9.12 23.22
CA SER A 158 29.11 9.09 23.49
C SER A 158 29.86 8.09 22.61
N TYR A 159 29.16 7.13 21.99
CA TYR A 159 29.75 6.21 21.03
C TYR A 159 29.99 6.91 19.70
N SER A 160 31.04 6.49 18.99
CA SER A 160 31.39 7.03 17.67
C SER A 160 30.26 6.84 16.66
N ASP A 161 30.01 7.86 15.83
CA ASP A 161 29.03 7.81 14.73
C ASP A 161 29.30 6.65 13.76
N ALA A 162 30.58 6.32 13.54
CA ALA A 162 30.99 5.20 12.70
C ALA A 162 30.57 3.83 13.26
N SER A 163 30.20 3.76 14.55
CA SER A 163 29.67 2.55 15.19
C SER A 163 28.14 2.46 15.13
N ASN A 164 27.46 3.53 14.70
CA ASN A 164 26.02 3.55 14.53
C ASN A 164 25.66 2.84 13.21
N TRP A 165 24.73 1.90 13.28
CA TRP A 165 24.18 1.19 12.13
C TRP A 165 22.75 0.73 12.40
N ILE A 166 21.94 0.61 11.35
CA ILE A 166 20.56 0.13 11.35
C ILE A 166 20.44 -0.93 10.25
N TYR A 167 19.80 -2.05 10.58
CA TYR A 167 19.36 -3.04 9.61
C TYR A 167 17.97 -3.53 10.03
N GLY A 168 16.93 -3.13 9.28
CA GLY A 168 15.58 -3.60 9.58
C GLY A 168 14.53 -3.18 8.55
N GLN A 169 13.30 -3.59 8.83
CA GLN A 169 12.11 -3.20 8.09
C GLN A 169 11.09 -2.61 9.06
N TYR A 170 10.35 -1.60 8.63
CA TYR A 170 9.21 -1.07 9.36
C TYR A 170 7.99 -0.98 8.44
N THR A 171 6.80 -1.21 9.01
CA THR A 171 5.52 -1.20 8.31
C THR A 171 4.53 -0.36 9.10
N TRP A 172 3.77 0.48 8.41
CA TRP A 172 2.69 1.28 8.98
C TRP A 172 1.51 1.33 8.02
N ILE A 173 0.37 1.80 8.52
CA ILE A 173 -0.87 1.95 7.77
C ILE A 173 -1.19 3.44 7.69
N GLU A 174 -1.57 3.89 6.50
CA GLU A 174 -2.17 5.20 6.24
C GLU A 174 -3.60 5.05 5.72
#